data_AF-M0MJ81-F1
#
_entry.id   AF-M0MJ81-F1
#
_cell.length_a   1.000
_cell.length_b   1.000
_cell.length_c   1.000
_cell.angle_alpha   90.00
_cell.angle_beta   90.00
_cell.angle_gamma   90.00
#
_symmetry.space_group_name_H-M   'P 1'
#
loop_
_entity.id
_entity.type
_entity.pdbx_description
1 polymer ?
#
loop_
_entity_poly.entity_id
_entity_poly.type
_entity_poly.pdbx_seq_one_letter_code
_entity_poly.pdbx_strand_id
1 'polypeptide(L)'
;MAVSGAVEQFHALEPLVRGGVGFAGTLLVAMVVLGLVQSRGPKSVAKARRSPIISICIGLPGVLVVVALASTGALILGSSLGTVFGILLVIVGAIVLPSAAMFGFVALGTSIAARLGRDRLPAGVIVGSLLAGLTALSLGSTIVLGTLVASLGLGAGVRVLFNAGGATRPDERTVPPANEI
;
A
#
# COMPACT_ATOMS: atom_id res chain seq x y z
N MET A 1 -23.13 -4.11 -11.34
CA MET A 1 -22.90 -5.55 -11.60
C MET A 1 -21.51 -6.02 -11.19
N ALA A 2 -20.43 -5.25 -11.38
CA ALA A 2 -19.08 -5.68 -10.96
C ALA A 2 -18.90 -5.80 -9.42
N VAL A 3 -19.48 -4.87 -8.65
CA VAL A 3 -19.34 -4.87 -7.17
C VAL A 3 -20.06 -6.05 -6.51
N SER A 4 -21.25 -6.42 -7.01
CA SER A 4 -21.99 -7.57 -6.48
C SER A 4 -21.26 -8.88 -6.72
N GLY A 5 -20.66 -9.08 -7.90
CA GLY A 5 -19.87 -10.27 -8.21
C GLY A 5 -18.58 -10.37 -7.39
N ALA A 6 -17.90 -9.26 -7.11
CA ALA A 6 -16.70 -9.24 -6.28
C ALA A 6 -17.00 -9.59 -4.81
N VAL A 7 -18.13 -9.10 -4.27
CA VAL A 7 -18.60 -9.44 -2.93
C VAL A 7 -18.99 -10.92 -2.86
N GLU A 8 -19.66 -11.44 -3.88
CA GLU A 8 -20.05 -12.85 -3.95
C GLU A 8 -18.83 -13.78 -4.04
N GLN A 9 -17.82 -13.44 -4.85
CA GLN A 9 -16.54 -14.14 -4.90
C GLN A 9 -15.80 -14.09 -3.54
N PHE A 10 -15.84 -12.96 -2.85
CA PHE A 10 -15.26 -12.83 -1.51
C PHE A 10 -15.97 -13.75 -0.50
N HIS A 11 -17.29 -13.88 -0.59
CA HIS A 11 -18.05 -14.79 0.28
C HIS A 11 -17.97 -16.26 -0.14
N ALA A 12 -17.68 -16.55 -1.41
CA ALA A 12 -17.51 -17.90 -1.92
C ALA A 12 -16.26 -18.61 -1.38
N LEU A 13 -15.24 -17.85 -0.95
CA LEU A 13 -14.03 -18.38 -0.34
C LEU A 13 -14.21 -18.57 1.17
N GLU A 14 -13.81 -19.73 1.66
CA GLU A 14 -13.80 -20.04 3.08
C GLU A 14 -12.90 -19.04 3.85
N PRO A 15 -13.31 -18.54 5.04
CA PRO A 15 -12.57 -17.50 5.76
C PRO A 15 -11.09 -17.83 6.00
N LEU A 16 -10.79 -19.11 6.30
CA LEU A 16 -9.42 -19.57 6.52
C LEU A 16 -8.58 -19.47 5.23
N VAL A 17 -9.16 -19.84 4.08
CA VAL A 17 -8.50 -19.73 2.78
C VAL A 17 -8.25 -18.27 2.44
N ARG A 18 -9.20 -17.36 2.69
CA ARG A 18 -9.01 -15.92 2.47
C ARG A 18 -7.88 -15.35 3.32
N GLY A 19 -7.85 -15.71 4.60
CA GLY A 19 -6.77 -15.30 5.50
C GLY A 19 -5.40 -15.83 5.05
N GLY A 20 -5.35 -17.11 4.66
CA GLY A 20 -4.15 -17.73 4.12
C GLY A 20 -3.65 -17.07 2.84
N VAL A 21 -4.55 -16.80 1.88
CA VAL A 21 -4.23 -16.10 0.62
C VAL A 21 -3.79 -14.66 0.88
N GLY A 22 -4.46 -13.94 1.78
CA GLY A 22 -4.06 -12.58 2.16
C GLY A 22 -2.67 -12.53 2.79
N PHE A 23 -2.36 -13.48 3.67
CA PHE A 23 -1.04 -13.63 4.29
C PHE A 23 0.04 -13.98 3.26
N ALA A 24 -0.14 -15.10 2.56
CA ALA A 24 0.86 -15.63 1.63
C ALA A 24 1.05 -14.71 0.42
N GLY A 25 -0.04 -14.15 -0.11
CA GLY A 25 0.00 -13.19 -1.21
C GLY A 25 0.75 -11.93 -0.83
N THR A 26 0.46 -11.34 0.33
CA THR A 26 1.18 -10.14 0.80
C THR A 26 2.65 -10.42 1.08
N LEU A 27 2.96 -11.58 1.65
CA LEU A 27 4.33 -12.01 1.91
C LEU A 27 5.13 -12.14 0.61
N LEU A 28 4.56 -12.81 -0.39
CA LEU A 28 5.17 -13.01 -1.70
C LEU A 28 5.38 -11.66 -2.41
N VAL A 29 4.35 -10.80 -2.44
CA VAL A 29 4.47 -9.46 -3.03
C VAL A 29 5.51 -8.63 -2.29
N ALA A 30 5.60 -8.72 -0.96
CA ALA A 30 6.61 -8.03 -0.16
C ALA A 30 8.03 -8.49 -0.50
N MET A 31 8.26 -9.80 -0.59
CA MET A 31 9.56 -10.34 -0.98
C MET A 31 9.96 -9.91 -2.38
N VAL A 32 9.04 -10.01 -3.36
CA VAL A 32 9.29 -9.64 -4.74
C VAL A 32 9.56 -8.13 -4.85
N VAL A 33 8.68 -7.28 -4.35
CA VAL A 33 8.79 -5.83 -4.53
C VAL A 33 9.95 -5.24 -3.73
N LEU A 34 10.20 -5.69 -2.49
CA LEU A 34 11.39 -5.25 -1.75
C LEU A 34 12.68 -5.79 -2.37
N GLY A 35 12.65 -7.02 -2.90
CA GLY A 35 13.77 -7.65 -3.60
C GLY A 35 14.12 -6.97 -4.91
N LEU A 36 13.13 -6.48 -5.66
CA LEU A 36 13.32 -5.73 -6.90
C LEU A 36 13.72 -4.27 -6.64
N VAL A 37 13.26 -3.67 -5.54
CA VAL A 37 13.45 -2.25 -5.21
C VAL A 37 14.37 -2.08 -4.00
N GLN A 38 15.52 -2.76 -4.00
CA GLN A 38 16.38 -2.89 -2.81
C GLN A 38 16.82 -1.54 -2.20
N SER A 39 17.05 -0.50 -3.02
CA SER A 39 17.54 0.80 -2.56
C SER A 39 16.45 1.78 -2.15
N ARG A 40 15.24 1.69 -2.74
CA ARG A 40 14.12 2.62 -2.49
C ARG A 40 13.03 2.00 -1.60
N GLY A 41 12.87 0.68 -1.60
CA GLY A 41 11.85 -0.02 -0.83
C GLY A 41 11.95 0.22 0.68
N PRO A 42 13.11 -0.03 1.33
CA PRO A 42 13.31 0.27 2.74
C PRO A 42 13.13 1.76 3.07
N LYS A 43 13.50 2.67 2.15
CA LYS A 43 13.31 4.12 2.31
C LYS A 43 11.82 4.49 2.30
N SER A 44 11.02 3.88 1.42
CA SER A 44 9.56 4.08 1.37
C SER A 44 8.90 3.61 2.68
N VAL A 45 9.28 2.44 3.18
CA VAL A 45 8.78 1.92 4.48
C VAL A 45 9.15 2.87 5.63
N ALA A 46 10.40 3.34 5.68
CA ALA A 46 10.84 4.29 6.70
C ALA A 46 10.10 5.63 6.61
N LYS A 47 9.82 6.12 5.40
CA LYS A 47 9.10 7.39 5.18
C LYS A 47 7.63 7.30 5.59
N ALA A 48 6.98 6.18 5.27
CA ALA A 48 5.63 5.85 5.71
C ALA A 48 5.53 5.89 7.24
N ARG A 49 6.48 5.23 7.94
CA ARG A 49 6.52 5.16 9.40
C ARG A 49 6.80 6.51 10.06
N ARG A 50 7.69 7.34 9.50
CA ARG A 50 8.09 8.63 10.10
C ARG A 50 7.07 9.77 9.89
N SER A 51 6.29 9.75 8.81
CA SER A 51 5.23 10.77 8.61
C SER A 51 3.99 10.13 7.99
N PRO A 52 3.19 9.41 8.78
CA PRO A 52 2.02 8.69 8.28
C PRO A 52 0.94 9.66 7.78
N ILE A 53 0.70 10.77 8.49
CA ILE A 53 -0.32 11.77 8.12
C ILE A 53 -0.02 12.35 6.73
N ILE A 54 1.20 12.86 6.51
CA ILE A 54 1.61 13.43 5.22
C ILE A 54 1.49 12.39 4.10
N SER A 55 1.89 11.14 4.38
CA SER A 55 1.81 10.07 3.38
C SER A 55 0.35 9.71 3.05
N ILE A 56 -0.56 9.71 4.01
CA ILE A 56 -1.99 9.49 3.76
C ILE A 56 -2.59 10.65 2.97
N CYS A 57 -2.30 11.90 3.33
CA CYS A 57 -2.83 13.07 2.60
C CYS A 57 -2.40 13.10 1.13
N ILE A 58 -1.18 12.65 0.82
CA ILE A 58 -0.68 12.55 -0.56
C ILE A 58 -1.20 11.28 -1.25
N GLY A 59 -1.23 10.17 -0.53
CA GLY A 59 -1.53 8.88 -1.11
C GLY A 59 -3.01 8.62 -1.33
N LEU A 60 -3.89 9.14 -0.48
CA LEU A 60 -5.34 8.97 -0.60
C LEU A 60 -5.90 9.50 -1.95
N PRO A 61 -5.59 10.74 -2.39
CA PRO A 61 -6.01 11.18 -3.72
C PRO A 61 -5.38 10.32 -4.82
N GLY A 62 -4.13 9.87 -4.65
CA GLY A 62 -3.48 8.97 -5.61
C GLY A 62 -4.17 7.60 -5.72
N VAL A 63 -4.56 7.00 -4.60
CA VAL A 63 -5.34 5.75 -4.58
C VAL A 63 -6.68 5.95 -5.27
N LEU A 64 -7.39 7.05 -5.00
CA LEU A 64 -8.65 7.36 -5.68
C LEU A 64 -8.48 7.45 -7.20
N VAL A 65 -7.43 8.12 -7.67
CA VAL A 65 -7.12 8.21 -9.11
C VAL A 65 -6.84 6.82 -9.69
N VAL A 66 -6.00 6.01 -9.04
CA VAL A 66 -5.64 4.68 -9.55
C VAL A 66 -6.86 3.74 -9.56
N VAL A 67 -7.69 3.78 -8.52
CA VAL A 67 -8.95 3.01 -8.45
C VAL A 67 -9.93 3.47 -9.52
N ALA A 68 -10.08 4.79 -9.72
CA ALA A 68 -10.95 5.34 -10.75
C ALA A 68 -10.50 4.92 -12.16
N LEU A 69 -9.19 4.98 -12.44
CA LEU A 69 -8.60 4.54 -13.70
C LEU A 69 -8.82 3.03 -13.93
N ALA A 70 -8.52 2.20 -12.94
CA ALA A 70 -8.71 0.75 -13.03
C ALA A 70 -10.20 0.38 -13.23
N SER A 71 -11.10 1.05 -12.51
CA SER A 71 -12.55 0.85 -12.63
C SER A 71 -13.06 1.28 -14.01
N THR A 72 -12.60 2.42 -14.50
CA THR A 72 -12.92 2.92 -15.86
C THR A 72 -12.41 1.95 -16.92
N GLY A 73 -11.18 1.44 -16.75
CA GLY A 73 -10.61 0.43 -17.63
C GLY A 73 -11.47 -0.83 -17.69
N ALA A 74 -11.90 -1.34 -16.54
CA ALA A 74 -12.77 -2.51 -16.46
C ALA A 74 -14.14 -2.30 -17.12
N LEU A 75 -14.72 -1.09 -17.05
CA LEU A 75 -16.00 -0.77 -17.69
C LEU A 75 -15.90 -0.71 -19.22
N ILE A 76 -14.74 -0.31 -19.75
CA ILE A 76 -14.53 -0.10 -21.19
C ILE A 76 -14.06 -1.38 -21.90
N LEU A 77 -13.72 -2.45 -21.15
CA LEU A 77 -13.18 -3.72 -21.65
C LEU A 77 -14.10 -4.46 -22.66
N GLY A 78 -15.37 -4.08 -22.78
CA GLY A 78 -16.34 -4.67 -23.71
C GLY A 78 -16.49 -3.97 -25.06
N SER A 79 -15.72 -2.91 -25.35
CA SER A 79 -15.82 -2.14 -26.60
C SER A 79 -14.60 -2.32 -27.49
N SER A 80 -14.79 -2.39 -28.81
CA SER A 80 -13.72 -2.74 -29.77
C SER A 80 -12.52 -1.78 -29.78
N LEU A 81 -12.74 -0.48 -29.53
CA LEU A 81 -11.68 0.51 -29.35
C LEU A 81 -11.17 0.58 -27.90
N GLY A 82 -12.00 0.15 -26.96
CA GLY A 82 -11.75 0.25 -25.53
C GLY A 82 -10.98 -0.92 -24.93
N THR A 83 -10.90 -2.07 -25.60
CA THR A 83 -10.21 -3.25 -25.05
C THR A 83 -8.72 -2.98 -24.77
N VAL A 84 -8.01 -2.31 -25.69
CA VAL A 84 -6.57 -2.01 -25.52
C VAL A 84 -6.35 -1.07 -24.33
N PHE A 85 -7.04 0.08 -24.31
CA PHE A 85 -6.93 1.04 -23.21
C PHE A 85 -7.45 0.48 -21.88
N GLY A 86 -8.54 -0.30 -21.92
CA GLY A 86 -9.13 -0.94 -20.76
C GLY A 86 -8.16 -1.92 -20.09
N ILE A 87 -7.52 -2.80 -20.88
CA ILE A 87 -6.53 -3.74 -20.37
C ILE A 87 -5.34 -2.99 -19.74
N LEU A 88 -4.81 -1.95 -20.41
CA LEU A 88 -3.69 -1.17 -19.87
C LEU A 88 -4.06 -0.51 -18.54
N LEU A 89 -5.21 0.12 -18.43
CA LEU A 89 -5.66 0.78 -17.20
C LEU A 89 -5.87 -0.22 -16.05
N VAL A 90 -6.43 -1.40 -16.34
CA VAL A 90 -6.61 -2.47 -15.35
C VAL A 90 -5.26 -3.00 -14.87
N ILE A 91 -4.31 -3.23 -15.78
CA ILE A 91 -2.95 -3.69 -15.44
C ILE A 91 -2.25 -2.67 -14.53
N VAL A 92 -2.35 -1.38 -14.86
CA VAL A 92 -1.78 -0.31 -14.03
C VAL A 92 -2.35 -0.37 -12.61
N GLY A 93 -3.68 -0.49 -12.47
CA GLY A 93 -4.32 -0.64 -11.16
C GLY A 93 -3.87 -1.90 -10.40
N ALA A 94 -3.82 -3.04 -11.10
CA ALA A 94 -3.48 -4.34 -10.56
C ALA A 94 -2.01 -4.45 -10.11
N ILE A 95 -1.12 -3.64 -10.65
CA ILE A 95 0.29 -3.59 -10.24
C ILE A 95 0.51 -2.52 -9.16
N VAL A 96 0.00 -1.31 -9.38
CA VAL A 96 0.27 -0.16 -8.51
C VAL A 96 -0.35 -0.33 -7.13
N LEU A 97 -1.62 -0.76 -7.04
CA LEU A 97 -2.32 -0.85 -5.76
C LEU A 97 -1.71 -1.93 -4.84
N PRO A 98 -1.46 -3.18 -5.27
CA PRO A 98 -0.84 -4.17 -4.40
C PRO A 98 0.58 -3.80 -4.00
N SER A 99 1.37 -3.21 -4.91
CA SER A 99 2.72 -2.73 -4.61
C SER A 99 2.71 -1.61 -3.57
N ALA A 100 1.80 -0.65 -3.70
CA ALA A 100 1.62 0.43 -2.73
C ALA A 100 1.12 -0.12 -1.39
N ALA A 101 0.08 -0.94 -1.39
CA ALA A 101 -0.48 -1.56 -0.19
C ALA A 101 0.59 -2.34 0.59
N MET A 102 1.48 -3.05 -0.10
CA MET A 102 2.60 -3.76 0.51
C MET A 102 3.48 -2.81 1.34
N PHE A 103 3.91 -1.67 0.80
CA PHE A 103 4.71 -0.71 1.57
C PHE A 103 3.98 -0.23 2.82
N GLY A 104 2.66 -0.02 2.72
CA GLY A 104 1.83 0.33 3.87
C GLY A 104 1.75 -0.78 4.92
N PHE A 105 1.52 -2.03 4.50
CA PHE A 105 1.49 -3.19 5.39
C PHE A 105 2.82 -3.40 6.09
N VAL A 106 3.94 -3.30 5.38
CA VAL A 106 5.28 -3.44 5.98
C VAL A 106 5.58 -2.27 6.92
N ALA A 107 5.15 -1.05 6.61
CA ALA A 107 5.30 0.11 7.51
C ALA A 107 4.48 -0.02 8.80
N LEU A 108 3.23 -0.51 8.71
CA LEU A 108 2.43 -0.80 9.89
C LEU A 108 3.02 -1.98 10.68
N GLY A 109 3.40 -3.06 10.00
CA GLY A 109 4.00 -4.24 10.59
C GLY A 109 5.30 -3.93 11.32
N THR A 110 6.19 -3.12 10.72
CA THR A 110 7.40 -2.64 11.39
C THR A 110 7.08 -1.79 12.61
N SER A 111 6.05 -0.94 12.55
CA SER A 111 5.62 -0.12 13.70
C SER A 111 5.11 -0.96 14.86
N ILE A 112 4.38 -2.05 14.58
CA ILE A 112 3.93 -3.01 15.60
C ILE A 112 5.12 -3.82 16.13
N ALA A 113 5.97 -4.35 15.25
CA ALA A 113 7.14 -5.14 15.63
C ALA A 113 8.13 -4.34 16.50
N ALA A 114 8.30 -3.04 16.22
CA ALA A 114 9.12 -2.14 17.03
C ALA A 114 8.59 -1.99 18.46
N ARG A 115 7.25 -1.95 18.66
CA ARG A 115 6.64 -1.94 20.00
C ARG A 115 6.88 -3.24 20.77
N LEU A 116 7.17 -4.33 20.07
CA LEU A 116 7.53 -5.63 20.64
C LEU A 116 9.05 -5.84 20.75
N GLY A 117 9.84 -4.77 20.60
CA GLY A 117 11.31 -4.81 20.72
C GLY A 117 12.06 -5.31 19.48
N ARG A 118 11.39 -5.51 18.34
CA ARG A 118 12.00 -5.96 17.07
C ARG A 118 11.82 -4.93 15.95
N ASP A 119 12.64 -3.89 15.95
CA ASP A 119 12.67 -2.88 14.87
C ASP A 119 13.57 -3.33 13.70
N ARG A 120 13.17 -4.42 13.02
CA ARG A 120 13.86 -4.93 11.82
C ARG A 120 12.86 -5.12 10.68
N LEU A 121 13.30 -4.81 9.46
CA LEU A 121 12.47 -4.91 8.25
C LEU A 121 11.84 -6.31 8.05
N PRO A 122 12.57 -7.44 8.22
CA PRO A 122 11.97 -8.77 8.06
C PRO A 122 10.85 -9.04 9.08
N ALA A 123 10.99 -8.57 10.32
CA ALA A 123 9.93 -8.70 11.31
C ALA A 123 8.67 -7.92 10.88
N GLY A 124 8.85 -6.72 10.32
CA GLY A 124 7.75 -5.94 9.79
C GLY A 124 7.09 -6.55 8.55
N VAL A 125 7.83 -7.26 7.70
CA VAL A 125 7.27 -8.02 6.57
C VAL A 125 6.36 -9.14 7.07
N ILE A 126 6.81 -9.91 8.06
CA ILE A 126 6.03 -11.02 8.62
C ILE A 126 4.76 -10.49 9.31
N VAL A 127 4.91 -9.48 10.18
CA VAL A 127 3.77 -8.89 10.91
C VAL A 127 2.80 -8.19 9.95
N GLY A 128 3.31 -7.47 8.96
CA GLY A 128 2.50 -6.81 7.93
C GLY A 128 1.70 -7.81 7.09
N SER A 129 2.32 -8.93 6.72
CA SER A 129 1.64 -10.02 6.01
C SER A 129 0.56 -10.67 6.88
N LEU A 130 0.84 -10.87 8.17
CA LEU A 130 -0.14 -11.40 9.13
C LEU A 130 -1.35 -10.48 9.25
N LEU A 131 -1.13 -9.16 9.34
CA LEU A 131 -2.20 -8.17 9.33
C LEU A 131 -3.05 -8.27 8.07
N ALA A 132 -2.43 -8.43 6.89
CA ALA A 132 -3.15 -8.59 5.63
C ALA A 132 -4.05 -9.84 5.64
N GLY A 133 -3.54 -10.97 6.14
CA GLY A 133 -4.33 -12.19 6.33
C GLY A 133 -5.49 -11.98 7.30
N LEU A 134 -5.25 -11.36 8.45
CA LEU A 134 -6.31 -11.06 9.43
C LEU A 134 -7.39 -10.14 8.86
N THR A 135 -7.01 -9.13 8.06
CA THR A 135 -8.00 -8.25 7.43
C THR A 135 -8.89 -8.95 6.43
N ALA A 136 -8.38 -9.97 5.74
CA ALA A 136 -9.13 -10.73 4.74
C ALA A 136 -10.25 -11.60 5.36
N LEU A 137 -10.36 -11.65 6.69
CA LEU A 137 -11.46 -12.33 7.37
C LEU A 137 -12.78 -11.56 7.28
N SER A 138 -12.73 -10.23 7.14
CA SER A 138 -13.91 -9.37 7.01
C SER A 138 -13.76 -8.40 5.84
N LEU A 139 -14.82 -8.26 5.04
CA LEU A 139 -14.84 -7.35 3.90
C LEU A 139 -14.63 -5.89 4.35
N GLY A 140 -15.27 -5.49 5.46
CA GLY A 140 -15.14 -4.15 6.01
C GLY A 140 -13.70 -3.83 6.43
N SER A 141 -13.03 -4.74 7.13
CA SER A 141 -11.63 -4.56 7.51
C SER A 141 -10.71 -4.56 6.29
N THR A 142 -11.00 -5.38 5.28
CA THR A 142 -10.24 -5.39 4.02
C THR A 142 -10.32 -4.05 3.32
N ILE A 143 -11.51 -3.47 3.19
CA ILE A 143 -11.71 -2.18 2.53
C ILE A 143 -11.05 -1.05 3.32
N VAL A 144 -11.31 -0.96 4.63
CA VAL A 144 -10.79 0.12 5.47
C VAL A 144 -9.27 0.04 5.57
N LEU A 145 -8.73 -1.11 5.96
CA LEU A 145 -7.28 -1.23 6.13
C LEU A 145 -6.58 -1.23 4.78
N GLY A 146 -7.15 -1.86 3.75
CA GLY A 146 -6.63 -1.85 2.38
C GLY A 146 -6.49 -0.43 1.83
N THR A 147 -7.52 0.41 2.00
CA THR A 147 -7.46 1.82 1.61
C THR A 147 -6.39 2.58 2.39
N LEU A 148 -6.30 2.33 3.71
CA LEU A 148 -5.32 2.99 4.57
C LEU A 148 -3.88 2.64 4.17
N VAL A 149 -3.57 1.35 4.00
CA VAL A 149 -2.21 0.89 3.66
C VAL A 149 -1.84 1.24 2.23
N ALA A 150 -2.78 1.18 1.28
CA ALA A 150 -2.54 1.65 -0.08
C ALA A 150 -2.23 3.14 -0.09
N SER A 151 -3.00 3.95 0.66
CA SER A 151 -2.75 5.39 0.78
C SER A 151 -1.40 5.67 1.42
N LEU A 152 -1.11 4.99 2.55
CA LEU A 152 0.16 5.14 3.25
C LEU A 152 1.36 4.80 2.35
N GLY A 153 1.31 3.66 1.67
CA GLY A 153 2.41 3.20 0.83
C GLY A 153 2.55 3.97 -0.48
N LEU A 154 1.44 4.37 -1.11
CA LEU A 154 1.46 5.20 -2.32
C LEU A 154 2.05 6.57 -2.01
N GLY A 155 1.59 7.24 -0.96
CA GLY A 155 2.13 8.55 -0.57
C GLY A 155 3.59 8.48 -0.14
N ALA A 156 4.00 7.42 0.55
CA ALA A 156 5.42 7.22 0.89
C ALA A 156 6.28 6.96 -0.36
N GLY A 157 5.79 6.16 -1.30
CA GLY A 157 6.45 5.90 -2.57
C GLY A 157 6.62 7.17 -3.42
N VAL A 158 5.55 7.95 -3.57
CA VAL A 158 5.55 9.28 -4.22
C VAL A 158 6.60 10.17 -3.55
N ARG A 159 6.60 10.27 -2.22
CA ARG A 159 7.61 11.05 -1.50
C ARG A 159 9.03 10.55 -1.77
N VAL A 160 9.29 9.24 -1.87
CA VAL A 160 10.64 8.76 -2.19
C VAL A 160 11.04 9.04 -3.65
N LEU A 161 10.07 9.00 -4.58
CA LEU A 161 10.30 9.29 -6.00
C LEU A 161 10.57 10.78 -6.25
N PHE A 162 9.75 11.66 -5.69
CA PHE A 162 9.84 13.10 -5.91
C PHE A 162 10.84 13.80 -4.97
N ASN A 163 11.16 13.22 -3.80
CA ASN A 163 12.16 13.75 -2.87
C ASN A 163 13.58 13.20 -3.13
N ALA A 164 13.84 12.69 -4.35
CA ALA A 164 15.21 12.54 -4.86
C ALA A 164 15.91 13.90 -5.09
N GLY A 165 15.15 15.02 -5.03
CA GLY A 165 15.67 16.36 -4.80
C GLY A 165 15.05 16.99 -3.55
N GLY A 166 15.87 17.35 -2.56
CA GLY A 166 15.54 18.34 -1.52
C GLY A 166 14.40 18.02 -0.55
N ALA A 167 14.64 17.16 0.44
CA ALA A 167 14.14 17.51 1.78
C ALA A 167 15.28 18.28 2.43
N THR A 168 15.12 19.59 2.54
CA THR A 168 15.95 20.44 3.40
C THR A 168 16.10 19.75 4.74
N ARG A 169 17.35 19.56 5.19
CA ARG A 169 17.61 19.02 6.52
C ARG A 169 16.90 19.92 7.55
N PRO A 170 16.45 19.40 8.71
CA PRO A 170 15.99 20.24 9.80
C PRO A 170 17.00 21.37 10.13
N ASP A 171 18.29 21.10 9.90
CA ASP A 171 19.42 22.02 10.03
C ASP A 171 19.44 23.17 9.01
N GLU A 172 18.63 23.09 7.95
CA GLU A 172 18.47 24.13 6.92
C GLU A 172 17.24 25.02 7.18
N ARG A 173 16.50 24.78 8.27
CA ARG A 173 15.49 25.73 8.74
C ARG A 173 16.18 26.91 9.41
N THR A 174 16.01 28.11 8.84
CA THR A 174 16.33 29.42 9.46
C THR A 174 15.43 29.78 10.64
N VAL A 175 14.60 28.86 11.12
CA VAL A 175 13.73 29.07 12.27
C VAL A 175 14.30 28.26 13.44
N PRO A 176 14.73 28.91 14.53
CA PRO A 176 15.27 28.22 15.69
C PRO A 176 14.27 27.18 16.23
N PRO A 177 14.74 26.04 16.76
CA PRO A 177 13.85 25.11 17.46
C PRO A 177 13.18 25.82 18.63
N ALA A 178 11.85 25.84 18.65
CA ALA A 178 11.05 26.59 19.61
C ALA A 178 11.07 26.03 21.04
N ASN A 179 11.92 25.05 21.34
CA ASN A 179 12.04 24.44 22.67
C ASN A 179 13.50 24.06 22.94
N GLU A 180 14.27 25.04 23.40
CA GLU A 180 15.35 24.81 24.35
C GLU A 180 14.90 25.37 25.70
N ILE A 181 14.15 24.56 26.45
CA ILE A 181 13.94 24.70 27.90
C ILE A 181 13.96 23.30 28.50
#